data_AF-A0A951DEP2-F1
#
_entry.id   AF-A0A951DEP2-F1
#
_cell.length_a   1.000
_cell.length_b   1.000
_cell.length_c   1.000
_cell.angle_alpha   90.00
_cell.angle_beta   90.00
_cell.angle_gamma   90.00
#
_symmetry.space_group_name_H-M   'P 1'
#
loop_
_entity.id
_entity.type
_entity.pdbx_description
1 polymer ?
#
loop_
_entity_poly.entity_id
_entity_poly.type
_entity_poly.pdbx_seq_one_letter_code
_entity_poly.pdbx_strand_id
1 'polypeptide(L)'
;FEKKARVGHHFAALDISRFIPLETYFDRIDTLAKEIKNAPRAEGVSEVLLPGESRWRALRRNRAEGVALDESAARKLAGWAERLKVKLPW
;
A
#
# COMPACT_ATOMS: atom_id res chain seq x y z
N PHE A 1 -23.37 21.71 9.29
CA PHE A 1 -23.20 20.26 9.46
C PHE A 1 -21.80 20.00 10.00
N GLU A 2 -21.61 19.95 11.31
CA GLU A 2 -20.30 19.61 11.89
C GLU A 2 -20.48 18.46 12.88
N LYS A 3 -20.66 17.26 12.34
CA LYS A 3 -20.59 16.04 13.14
C LYS A 3 -19.13 15.62 13.13
N LYS A 4 -18.40 15.92 14.21
CA LYS A 4 -17.02 15.42 14.39
C LYS A 4 -17.04 13.90 14.26
N ALA A 5 -16.25 13.38 13.32
CA ALA A 5 -16.09 11.95 13.17
C ALA A 5 -15.47 11.40 14.47
N ARG A 6 -16.18 10.51 15.16
CA ARG A 6 -15.70 9.86 16.38
C ARG A 6 -14.81 8.68 15.98
N VAL A 7 -13.58 8.99 15.56
CA VAL A 7 -12.61 7.99 15.12
C VAL A 7 -11.53 7.86 16.19
N GLY A 8 -11.26 6.62 16.61
CA GLY A 8 -10.15 6.28 17.49
C GLY A 8 -9.04 5.58 16.71
N HIS A 9 -7.79 5.83 17.09
CA HIS A 9 -6.61 5.19 16.52
C HIS A 9 -5.75 4.58 17.62
N HIS A 10 -5.14 3.43 17.34
CA HIS A 10 -4.19 2.77 18.22
C HIS A 10 -2.94 2.42 17.41
N PHE A 11 -1.77 2.64 17.99
CA PHE A 11 -0.48 2.38 17.38
C PHE A 11 0.36 1.55 18.35
N ALA A 12 1.06 0.56 17.81
CA ALA A 12 2.01 -0.26 18.56
C ALA A 12 3.28 -0.44 17.74
N ALA A 13 4.42 -0.42 18.43
CA ALA A 13 5.73 -0.70 17.87
C ALA A 13 6.42 -1.75 18.77
N LEU A 14 7.04 -2.73 18.14
CA LEU A 14 7.73 -3.82 18.82
C LEU A 14 9.20 -3.82 18.40
N ASP A 15 10.09 -3.74 19.38
CA ASP A 15 11.53 -3.89 19.15
C ASP A 15 11.86 -5.39 19.04
N ILE A 16 11.96 -5.89 17.80
CA ILE A 16 12.21 -7.30 17.51
C ILE A 16 13.52 -7.79 18.13
N SER A 17 14.53 -6.91 18.24
CA SER A 17 15.85 -7.25 18.79
C SER A 17 15.81 -7.70 20.25
N ARG A 18 14.73 -7.39 20.97
CA ARG A 18 14.47 -7.85 22.34
C ARG A 18 14.00 -9.30 22.43
N PHE A 19 13.59 -9.89 21.31
CA PHE A 19 13.06 -11.24 21.25
C PHE A 19 14.06 -12.20 20.61
N ILE A 20 14.65 -11.81 19.48
CA ILE A 20 15.63 -12.61 18.73
C ILE A 20 16.63 -11.69 17.99
N PRO A 21 17.83 -12.18 17.63
CA PRO A 21 18.72 -11.46 16.73
C PRO A 21 18.02 -11.10 15.42
N LEU A 22 18.23 -9.88 14.93
CA LEU A 22 17.53 -9.37 13.75
C LEU A 22 17.84 -10.20 12.49
N GLU A 23 19.07 -10.66 12.33
CA GLU A 23 19.46 -11.55 11.23
C GLU A 23 18.61 -12.82 11.21
N THR A 24 18.48 -13.50 12.36
CA THR A 24 17.62 -14.68 12.51
C THR A 24 16.14 -14.37 12.24
N TYR A 25 15.66 -13.17 12.62
CA TYR A 25 14.29 -12.76 12.29
C TYR A 25 14.10 -12.65 10.78
N PHE A 26 14.99 -11.96 10.08
CA PHE A 26 14.89 -11.77 8.64
C PHE A 26 14.99 -13.10 7.88
N ASP A 27 15.89 -14.00 8.27
CA ASP A 27 15.99 -15.34 7.68
C ASP A 27 14.69 -16.14 7.81
N ARG A 28 14.02 -16.04 8.98
CA ARG A 28 12.72 -16.68 9.22
C ARG A 28 11.62 -16.05 8.37
N ILE A 29 11.58 -14.73 8.25
CA ILE A 29 10.62 -14.02 7.40
C ILE A 29 10.82 -14.40 5.92
N ASP A 30 12.07 -14.47 5.45
CA ASP A 30 12.38 -14.89 4.08
C ASP A 30 11.97 -16.34 3.81
N THR A 31 12.14 -17.21 4.80
CA THR A 31 11.70 -18.61 4.71
C THR A 31 10.17 -18.70 4.63
N LEU A 32 9.47 -18.01 5.52
CA LEU A 32 8.00 -17.94 5.52
C LEU A 32 7.46 -17.35 4.21
N ALA A 33 8.10 -16.29 3.71
CA ALA A 33 7.77 -15.68 2.44
C ALA A 33 7.84 -16.70 1.29
N LYS A 34 8.93 -17.48 1.22
CA LYS A 34 9.10 -18.54 0.22
C LYS A 34 8.04 -19.62 0.34
N GLU A 35 7.75 -20.08 1.56
CA GLU A 35 6.72 -21.09 1.81
C GLU A 35 5.34 -20.63 1.32
N ILE A 36 4.93 -19.41 1.65
CA ILE A 36 3.65 -18.84 1.20
C ILE A 36 3.60 -18.74 -0.33
N LYS A 37 4.67 -18.26 -0.97
CA LYS A 37 4.74 -18.12 -2.43
C LYS A 37 4.68 -19.46 -3.16
N ASN A 38 5.15 -20.53 -2.51
CA ASN A 38 5.19 -21.89 -3.05
C ASN A 38 4.00 -22.77 -2.65
N ALA A 39 3.06 -22.25 -1.84
CA ALA A 39 1.86 -22.97 -1.46
C ALA A 39 1.02 -23.38 -2.70
N PRO A 40 0.28 -24.51 -2.64
CA PRO A 40 -0.62 -24.91 -3.71
C PRO A 40 -1.59 -23.80 -4.08
N ARG A 41 -1.69 -23.53 -5.38
CA ARG A 41 -2.57 -22.47 -5.91
C ARG A 41 -3.98 -23.01 -6.08
N ALA A 42 -4.96 -22.16 -5.84
CA ALA A 42 -6.33 -22.44 -6.25
C ALA A 42 -6.42 -22.45 -7.79
N GLU A 43 -7.43 -23.13 -8.33
CA GLU A 43 -7.69 -23.17 -9.77
C GLU A 43 -7.84 -21.74 -10.32
N GLY A 44 -7.21 -21.45 -11.46
CA GLY A 44 -7.22 -20.13 -12.09
C GLY A 44 -6.33 -19.07 -11.42
N VAL A 45 -5.64 -19.37 -10.33
CA VAL A 45 -4.71 -18.43 -9.67
C VAL A 45 -3.29 -18.64 -10.20
N SER A 46 -2.72 -17.61 -10.83
CA SER A 46 -1.36 -17.65 -11.40
C SER A 46 -0.25 -17.54 -10.34
N GLU A 47 -0.48 -16.77 -9.28
CA GLU A 47 0.49 -16.60 -8.19
C GLU A 47 -0.18 -16.29 -6.85
N VAL A 48 0.46 -16.70 -5.76
CA VAL A 48 0.15 -16.24 -4.40
C VAL A 48 0.95 -14.96 -4.15
N LEU A 49 0.37 -13.94 -3.54
CA LEU A 49 1.05 -12.69 -3.20
C LEU A 49 1.15 -12.53 -1.68
N LEU A 50 2.29 -12.03 -1.20
CA LEU A 50 2.37 -11.59 0.20
C LEU A 50 1.58 -10.28 0.41
N PRO A 51 1.08 -10.05 1.63
CA PRO A 51 0.46 -8.78 1.98
C PRO A 51 1.36 -7.59 1.63
N GLY A 52 0.86 -6.70 0.77
CA GLY A 52 1.59 -5.51 0.33
C GLY A 52 2.34 -5.64 -1.00
N GLU A 53 2.60 -6.84 -1.52
CA GLU A 53 3.29 -7.01 -2.82
C GLU A 53 2.56 -6.29 -3.96
N SER A 54 1.24 -6.43 -4.04
CA SER A 54 0.42 -5.76 -5.06
C SER A 54 0.54 -4.23 -4.98
N ARG A 55 0.57 -3.68 -3.76
CA ARG A 55 0.76 -2.23 -3.53
C ARG A 55 2.15 -1.79 -3.91
N TRP A 56 3.19 -2.58 -3.63
CA TRP A 56 4.55 -2.30 -4.07
C TRP A 56 4.69 -2.31 -5.60
N ARG A 57 4.01 -3.24 -6.28
CA ARG A 57 3.95 -3.26 -7.75
C ARG A 57 3.26 -2.02 -8.31
N ALA A 58 2.10 -1.66 -7.75
CA ALA A 58 1.38 -0.45 -8.12
C ALA A 58 2.20 0.82 -7.86
N LEU A 59 2.93 0.89 -6.74
CA LEU A 59 3.81 2.00 -6.41
C LEU A 59 4.95 2.15 -7.43
N ARG A 60 5.63 1.05 -7.79
CA ARG A 60 6.68 1.07 -8.81
C ARG A 60 6.16 1.56 -10.14
N ARG A 61 5.01 1.02 -10.58
CA ARG A 61 4.34 1.46 -11.81
C ARG A 61 3.98 2.93 -11.76
N ASN A 62 3.27 3.37 -10.72
CA ASN A 62 2.82 4.75 -10.59
C ASN A 62 3.98 5.75 -10.47
N ARG A 63 5.12 5.33 -9.92
CA ARG A 63 6.33 6.17 -9.86
C ARG A 63 6.94 6.36 -11.25
N ALA A 64 6.87 5.36 -12.12
CA ALA A 64 7.42 5.42 -13.48
C ALA A 64 6.45 6.07 -14.47
N GLU A 65 5.16 5.77 -14.37
CA GLU A 65 4.14 6.11 -15.36
C GLU A 65 3.21 7.25 -14.92
N GLY A 66 3.27 7.65 -13.65
CA GLY A 66 2.29 8.55 -13.04
C GLY A 66 1.10 7.81 -12.43
N VAL A 67 0.32 8.51 -11.59
CA VAL A 67 -0.90 7.95 -10.99
C VAL A 67 -2.07 8.14 -11.95
N ALA A 68 -2.66 7.04 -12.40
CA ALA A 68 -3.89 7.10 -13.19
C ALA A 68 -5.05 7.64 -12.33
N LEU A 69 -5.67 8.73 -12.80
CA LEU A 69 -6.87 9.30 -12.21
C LEU A 69 -8.07 8.94 -13.09
N ASP A 70 -9.16 8.51 -12.47
CA ASP A 70 -10.42 8.44 -13.19
C ASP A 70 -10.94 9.86 -13.52
N GLU A 71 -11.82 9.93 -14.52
CA GLU A 71 -12.35 11.20 -15.02
C GLU A 71 -13.11 11.99 -13.93
N SER A 72 -13.79 11.29 -13.02
CA SER A 72 -14.51 11.91 -11.90
C SER A 72 -13.56 12.60 -10.93
N ALA A 73 -12.47 11.93 -10.56
CA ALA A 73 -11.41 12.47 -9.71
C ALA A 73 -10.71 13.66 -10.38
N ALA A 74 -10.36 13.55 -11.66
CA ALA A 74 -9.73 14.63 -12.42
C ALA A 74 -10.62 15.89 -12.47
N ARG A 75 -11.92 15.73 -12.77
CA ARG A 75 -12.88 16.85 -12.77
C ARG A 75 -13.01 17.52 -11.40
N LYS A 76 -13.06 16.73 -10.32
CA LYS A 76 -13.11 17.28 -8.96
C LYS A 76 -11.86 18.09 -8.62
N LEU A 77 -10.68 17.57 -8.96
CA LEU A 77 -9.42 18.28 -8.74
C LEU A 77 -9.34 19.58 -9.55
N ALA A 78 -9.81 19.58 -10.80
CA ALA A 78 -9.90 20.78 -11.62
C ALA A 78 -10.83 21.85 -11.01
N GLY A 79 -12.00 21.46 -10.50
CA GLY A 79 -12.89 22.39 -9.81
C GLY A 79 -12.27 23.01 -8.55
N TRP A 80 -11.48 22.23 -7.80
CA TRP A 80 -10.72 22.77 -6.66
C TRP A 80 -9.60 23.71 -7.09
N ALA A 81 -8.85 23.36 -8.14
CA ALA A 81 -7.79 24.18 -8.69
C ALA A 81 -8.29 25.56 -9.14
N GLU A 82 -9.44 25.62 -9.81
CA GLU A 82 -10.09 26.88 -10.20
C GLU A 82 -10.48 27.71 -8.97
N ARG A 83 -11.18 27.10 -8.01
CA ARG A 83 -11.64 27.78 -6.79
C ARG A 83 -10.48 28.35 -5.97
N LEU A 84 -9.37 27.61 -5.90
CA LEU A 84 -8.19 27.97 -5.12
C LEU A 84 -7.15 28.75 -5.92
N LYS A 85 -7.38 28.96 -7.23
CA LYS A 85 -6.46 29.62 -8.16
C LYS A 85 -5.06 28.98 -8.20
N VAL A 86 -5.01 27.64 -8.20
CA VAL A 86 -3.77 26.87 -8.28
C VAL A 86 -3.69 26.16 -9.63
N LYS A 87 -2.52 26.13 -10.25
CA LYS A 87 -2.30 25.40 -11.52
C LYS A 87 -2.23 23.90 -11.25
N LEU A 88 -2.92 23.10 -12.08
CA LEU A 88 -2.75 21.65 -12.06
C LEU A 88 -1.36 21.25 -12.59
N PRO A 89 -0.71 20.25 -11.97
CA PRO A 89 0.63 19.81 -12.37
C PRO A 89 0.64 18.87 -13.58
N TRP A 90 -0.47 18.72 -14.28
CA TRP A 90 -0.63 17.95 -15.51
C TRP A 90 -1.36 18.78 -16.58
#